data_AF-A0A965QCS3-F1
#
_entry.id   AF-A0A965QCS3-F1
#
_cell.length_a   1.000
_cell.length_b   1.000
_cell.length_c   1.000
_cell.angle_alpha   90.00
_cell.angle_beta   90.00
_cell.angle_gamma   90.00
#
_symmetry.space_group_name_H-M   'P 1'
#
loop_
_entity.id
_entity.type
_entity.pdbx_description
1 polymer ?
#
loop_
_entity_poly.entity_id
_entity_poly.type
_entity_poly.pdbx_seq_one_letter_code
_entity_poly.pdbx_strand_id
1 'polypeptide(L)'
;MYLSTPSAAFQVAMDSAVKRLTAIVTSGPAGYATTMSTADAANYTTLIRKTTANGGCGLGNATLSSGAYPGIVIFAQDTATLGSSLIIAQAGPCLVRNGGLPIVASMRFRTDYLAPLASNNQLVDVMTHEMLHTLGFNSTVFGTRPDSITPLITGAGTNATAFRGANAKIACLTFSPTVTATCSPTIPLENTGGGGTADDHWRESIF
;
A
#
# COMPACT_ATOMS: atom_id res chain seq x y z
N MET A 1 -13.04 8.42 0.34
CA MET A 1 -13.98 9.36 0.98
C MET A 1 -13.33 9.90 2.22
N TYR A 2 -13.17 11.22 2.30
CA TYR A 2 -12.58 11.90 3.45
C TYR A 2 -13.67 12.23 4.48
N LEU A 3 -13.31 12.33 5.76
CA LEU A 3 -14.24 12.74 6.85
C LEU A 3 -14.48 14.26 6.90
N SER A 4 -13.75 15.02 6.08
CA SER A 4 -13.87 16.45 5.80
C SER A 4 -13.65 16.67 4.29
N THR A 5 -13.93 17.83 3.72
CA THR A 5 -13.49 18.09 2.33
C THR A 5 -11.95 18.19 2.32
N PRO A 6 -11.22 17.35 1.55
CA PRO A 6 -9.76 17.42 1.51
C PRO A 6 -9.32 18.77 0.94
N SER A 7 -8.15 19.25 1.34
CA SER A 7 -7.57 20.42 0.67
C SER A 7 -7.28 20.09 -0.80
N ALA A 8 -7.36 21.10 -1.68
CA ALA A 8 -7.06 20.91 -3.10
C ALA A 8 -5.65 20.34 -3.32
N ALA A 9 -4.68 20.76 -2.49
CA ALA A 9 -3.31 20.24 -2.51
C ALA A 9 -3.24 18.74 -2.16
N PHE A 10 -4.00 18.30 -1.14
CA PHE A 10 -4.08 16.88 -0.78
C PHE A 10 -4.66 16.06 -1.96
N GLN A 11 -5.75 16.53 -2.57
CA GLN A 11 -6.39 15.83 -3.68
C GLN A 11 -5.45 15.70 -4.88
N VAL A 12 -4.74 16.78 -5.26
CA VAL A 12 -3.76 16.76 -6.37
C VAL A 12 -2.59 15.80 -6.09
N ALA A 13 -2.09 15.76 -4.85
CA ALA A 13 -1.03 14.83 -4.47
C ALA A 13 -1.51 13.36 -4.53
N MET A 14 -2.74 13.09 -4.08
CA MET A 14 -3.36 11.76 -4.18
C MET A 14 -3.60 11.33 -5.63
N ASP A 15 -4.12 12.21 -6.48
CA ASP A 15 -4.34 11.91 -7.91
C ASP A 15 -3.00 11.61 -8.61
N SER A 16 -1.93 12.29 -8.20
CA SER A 16 -0.57 12.04 -8.67
C SER A 16 -0.04 10.67 -8.22
N ALA A 17 -0.29 10.28 -6.96
CA ALA A 17 0.07 8.95 -6.44
C ALA A 17 -0.71 7.83 -7.14
N VAL A 18 -2.03 8.00 -7.35
CA VAL A 18 -2.86 7.06 -8.13
C VAL A 18 -2.31 6.90 -9.55
N LYS A 19 -1.96 8.01 -10.22
CA LYS A 19 -1.38 7.97 -11.58
C LYS A 19 -0.04 7.22 -11.62
N ARG A 20 0.84 7.46 -10.64
CA ARG A 20 2.13 6.75 -10.52
C ARG A 20 1.94 5.26 -10.29
N LEU A 21 1.08 4.87 -9.35
CA LEU A 21 0.82 3.46 -9.08
C LEU A 21 0.15 2.76 -10.27
N THR A 22 -0.78 3.43 -10.95
CA THR A 22 -1.40 2.93 -12.19
C THR A 22 -0.33 2.67 -13.26
N ALA A 23 0.62 3.58 -13.45
CA ALA A 23 1.73 3.37 -14.37
C ALA A 23 2.58 2.14 -13.96
N ILE A 24 2.97 2.02 -12.69
CA ILE A 24 3.75 0.87 -12.19
C ILE A 24 3.03 -0.46 -12.42
N VAL A 25 1.73 -0.54 -12.13
CA VAL A 25 0.94 -1.77 -12.29
C VAL A 25 0.73 -2.12 -13.77
N THR A 26 0.50 -1.14 -14.62
CA THR A 26 0.23 -1.36 -16.06
C THR A 26 1.49 -1.53 -16.92
N SER A 27 2.65 -1.02 -16.47
CA SER A 27 3.97 -1.22 -17.10
C SER A 27 4.80 -2.33 -16.45
N GLY A 28 4.16 -3.20 -15.65
CA GLY A 28 4.82 -4.35 -15.02
C GLY A 28 5.44 -5.33 -16.03
N PRO A 29 6.28 -6.28 -15.56
CA PRO A 29 6.98 -7.21 -16.44
C PRO A 29 6.04 -7.94 -17.41
N ALA A 30 6.47 -8.05 -18.67
CA ALA A 30 5.67 -8.52 -19.78
C ALA A 30 4.96 -9.86 -19.47
N GLY A 31 3.64 -9.80 -19.33
CA GLY A 31 2.80 -10.93 -18.91
C GLY A 31 1.61 -10.50 -18.04
N TYR A 32 1.71 -9.37 -17.32
CA TYR A 32 0.61 -8.84 -16.49
C TYR A 32 -0.13 -7.66 -17.16
N ALA A 33 -0.64 -7.88 -18.37
CA ALA A 33 -1.36 -6.87 -19.14
C ALA A 33 -2.77 -6.64 -18.59
N THR A 34 -2.93 -5.82 -17.55
CA THR A 34 -4.23 -5.29 -17.15
C THR A 34 -4.51 -3.99 -17.89
N THR A 35 -5.31 -4.05 -18.96
CA THR A 35 -5.93 -2.87 -19.57
C THR A 35 -6.89 -2.22 -18.58
N MET A 36 -6.43 -1.28 -17.77
CA MET A 36 -7.33 -0.33 -17.10
C MET A 36 -7.92 0.58 -18.18
N SER A 37 -9.25 0.56 -18.33
CA SER A 37 -9.90 1.40 -19.32
C SER A 37 -9.93 2.85 -18.83
N THR A 38 -9.95 3.81 -19.75
CA THR A 38 -10.13 5.23 -19.40
C THR A 38 -11.49 5.52 -18.75
N ALA A 39 -12.47 4.61 -18.88
CA ALA A 39 -13.74 4.67 -18.16
C ALA A 39 -13.61 4.31 -16.67
N ASP A 40 -12.65 3.45 -16.28
CA ASP A 40 -12.41 3.12 -14.88
C ASP A 40 -11.89 4.34 -14.11
N ALA A 41 -10.98 5.12 -14.72
CA ALA A 41 -10.44 6.36 -14.17
C ALA A 41 -11.53 7.37 -13.74
N ALA A 42 -12.60 7.51 -14.53
CA ALA A 42 -13.73 8.38 -14.20
C ALA A 42 -14.58 7.83 -13.03
N ASN A 43 -14.65 6.50 -12.87
CA ASN A 43 -15.35 5.87 -11.75
C ASN A 43 -14.59 6.01 -10.42
N TYR A 44 -13.25 6.06 -10.42
CA TYR A 44 -12.46 6.27 -9.19
C TYR A 44 -12.78 7.59 -8.48
N THR A 45 -12.92 8.70 -9.23
CA THR A 45 -13.31 10.00 -8.63
C THR A 45 -14.73 9.98 -8.03
N THR A 46 -15.60 9.10 -8.54
CA THR A 46 -16.98 8.92 -8.07
C THR A 46 -17.05 7.99 -6.84
N LEU A 47 -16.23 6.94 -6.80
CA LEU A 47 -16.05 6.03 -5.65
C LEU A 47 -15.56 6.75 -4.37
N ILE A 48 -14.96 7.94 -4.51
CA ILE A 48 -14.60 8.79 -3.36
C ILE A 48 -15.84 9.30 -2.59
N ARG A 49 -17.09 9.20 -3.09
CA ARG A 49 -18.26 9.95 -2.59
C ARG A 49 -19.54 9.14 -2.23
N LYS A 50 -19.51 8.01 -1.48
CA LYS A 50 -20.77 7.41 -0.96
C LYS A 50 -20.67 6.60 0.36
N THR A 51 -21.72 6.69 1.22
CA THR A 51 -21.87 6.04 2.57
C THR A 51 -23.02 4.99 2.66
N THR A 52 -23.19 4.00 3.58
CA THR A 52 -22.60 3.58 4.92
C THR A 52 -22.15 2.08 4.99
N ALA A 53 -21.03 1.69 5.66
CA ALA A 53 -20.69 0.29 6.07
C ALA A 53 -20.05 0.16 7.47
N ASN A 54 -20.39 -0.91 8.21
CA ASN A 54 -19.93 -1.14 9.58
C ASN A 54 -18.67 -2.05 9.65
N GLY A 55 -17.70 -1.67 10.51
CA GLY A 55 -16.86 -2.62 11.25
C GLY A 55 -15.43 -2.91 10.78
N GLY A 56 -15.02 -2.58 9.55
CA GLY A 56 -13.72 -3.03 9.00
C GLY A 56 -12.51 -2.09 9.20
N CYS A 57 -12.56 -0.88 8.62
CA CYS A 57 -11.38 0.01 8.52
C CYS A 57 -11.15 0.94 9.72
N GLY A 58 -12.00 0.90 10.75
CA GLY A 58 -11.99 1.89 11.85
C GLY A 58 -12.22 3.34 11.40
N LEU A 59 -12.82 3.56 10.22
CA LEU A 59 -13.08 4.88 9.61
C LEU A 59 -14.52 5.38 9.84
N GLY A 60 -15.18 4.90 10.89
CA GLY A 60 -16.58 5.24 11.21
C GLY A 60 -17.54 4.80 10.10
N ASN A 61 -17.88 5.72 9.19
CA ASN A 61 -18.99 5.62 8.25
C ASN A 61 -18.59 5.21 6.81
N ALA A 62 -17.32 4.84 6.56
CA ALA A 62 -16.81 4.40 5.25
C ALA A 62 -17.53 3.14 4.70
N THR A 63 -17.58 2.93 3.38
CA THR A 63 -18.72 2.21 2.76
C THR A 63 -18.48 1.41 1.51
N LEU A 64 -19.21 0.32 1.42
CA LEU A 64 -19.30 -0.51 0.24
C LEU A 64 -20.77 -0.60 -0.16
N SER A 65 -21.11 -0.04 -1.33
CA SER A 65 -22.34 -0.39 -2.03
C SER A 65 -22.35 -1.89 -2.33
N SER A 66 -23.47 -2.58 -2.12
CA SER A 66 -23.61 -3.97 -2.53
C SER A 66 -23.35 -4.13 -4.03
N GLY A 67 -22.29 -4.85 -4.38
CA GLY A 67 -21.87 -5.04 -5.77
C GLY A 67 -20.54 -5.80 -5.86
N ALA A 68 -20.26 -6.37 -7.03
CA ALA A 68 -18.97 -6.99 -7.30
C ALA A 68 -17.93 -5.90 -7.57
N TYR A 69 -16.91 -5.81 -6.72
CA TYR A 69 -15.74 -4.94 -6.95
C TYR A 69 -14.71 -5.70 -7.78
N PRO A 70 -14.44 -5.31 -9.04
CA PRO A 70 -13.37 -5.91 -9.83
C PRO A 70 -11.98 -5.52 -9.30
N GLY A 71 -11.84 -4.30 -8.77
CA GLY A 71 -10.60 -3.77 -8.19
C GLY A 71 -10.61 -3.68 -6.66
N ILE A 72 -9.98 -2.64 -6.12
CA ILE A 72 -9.90 -2.30 -4.70
C ILE A 72 -10.56 -0.92 -4.45
N VAL A 73 -11.20 -0.75 -3.30
CA VAL A 73 -11.67 0.55 -2.79
C VAL A 73 -10.74 1.02 -1.68
N ILE A 74 -10.11 2.19 -1.85
CA ILE A 74 -9.18 2.75 -0.87
C ILE A 74 -9.78 4.01 -0.24
N PHE A 75 -9.85 4.04 1.09
CA PHE A 75 -10.27 5.20 1.86
C PHE A 75 -9.06 5.97 2.39
N ALA A 76 -8.71 7.09 1.74
CA ALA A 76 -7.75 8.05 2.27
C ALA A 76 -8.42 9.08 3.19
N GLN A 77 -7.74 9.46 4.27
CA GLN A 77 -8.04 10.65 5.08
C GLN A 77 -6.78 11.24 5.71
N ASP A 78 -6.84 12.49 6.15
CA ASP A 78 -5.91 13.02 7.14
C ASP A 78 -6.47 12.89 8.58
N THR A 79 -5.62 13.06 9.59
CA THR A 79 -5.96 12.98 11.01
C THR A 79 -4.90 13.66 11.87
N ALA A 80 -5.29 14.22 13.02
CA ALA A 80 -4.35 14.87 13.94
C ALA A 80 -3.34 13.88 14.57
N THR A 81 -3.75 12.63 14.80
CA THR A 81 -2.91 11.60 15.44
C THR A 81 -3.14 10.21 14.84
N LEU A 82 -2.09 9.37 14.93
CA LEU A 82 -2.07 7.95 14.59
C LEU A 82 -1.65 7.09 15.81
N GLY A 83 -1.85 7.58 17.02
CA GLY A 83 -1.53 6.86 18.27
C GLY A 83 -0.06 6.98 18.72
N SER A 84 0.87 7.14 17.77
CA SER A 84 2.26 7.53 18.02
C SER A 84 2.61 8.81 17.26
N SER A 85 3.47 9.65 17.83
CA SER A 85 3.98 10.85 17.17
C SER A 85 4.94 10.53 16.02
N LEU A 86 5.56 9.35 16.02
CA LEU A 86 6.52 8.91 15.01
C LEU A 86 5.88 8.42 13.71
N ILE A 87 4.59 8.06 13.74
CA ILE A 87 3.87 7.53 12.57
C ILE A 87 3.34 8.71 11.76
N ILE A 88 3.98 9.04 10.63
CA ILE A 88 3.58 10.17 9.77
C ILE A 88 2.40 9.81 8.85
N ALA A 89 2.27 8.53 8.51
CA ALA A 89 1.16 7.95 7.77
C ALA A 89 1.05 6.45 8.10
N GLN A 90 -0.11 5.85 7.80
CA GLN A 90 -0.32 4.41 7.91
C GLN A 90 -1.37 3.93 6.89
N ALA A 91 -1.21 2.72 6.37
CA ALA A 91 -2.12 2.12 5.42
C ALA A 91 -2.18 0.61 5.51
N GLY A 92 -3.27 0.04 5.01
CA GLY A 92 -3.41 -1.41 4.90
C GLY A 92 -4.80 -1.86 4.48
N PRO A 93 -4.93 -3.14 4.10
CA PRO A 93 -6.21 -3.76 3.80
C PRO A 93 -7.07 -3.91 5.06
N CYS A 94 -8.36 -3.58 4.95
CA CYS A 94 -9.36 -3.84 5.97
C CYS A 94 -10.18 -5.10 5.65
N LEU A 95 -10.40 -5.36 4.36
CA LEU A 95 -11.14 -6.53 3.87
C LEU A 95 -10.38 -7.16 2.70
N VAL A 96 -10.29 -8.48 2.73
CA VAL A 96 -9.52 -9.30 1.79
C VAL A 96 -10.43 -10.40 1.26
N ARG A 97 -10.38 -10.69 -0.05
CA ARG A 97 -11.13 -11.79 -0.66
C ARG A 97 -10.59 -13.13 -0.17
N ASN A 98 -11.41 -14.18 -0.30
CA ASN A 98 -10.87 -15.53 -0.35
C ASN A 98 -9.84 -15.61 -1.51
N GLY A 99 -8.66 -16.18 -1.25
CA GLY A 99 -7.48 -16.06 -2.12
C GLY A 99 -6.52 -14.90 -1.81
N GLY A 100 -6.77 -14.07 -0.78
CA GLY A 100 -5.77 -13.15 -0.24
C GLY A 100 -5.65 -11.79 -0.96
N LEU A 101 -6.56 -11.46 -1.88
CA LEU A 101 -6.56 -10.20 -2.62
C LEU A 101 -7.38 -9.11 -1.91
N PRO A 102 -6.80 -7.96 -1.52
CA PRO A 102 -7.56 -6.85 -0.93
C PRO A 102 -8.74 -6.38 -1.78
N ILE A 103 -9.92 -6.21 -1.15
CA ILE A 103 -11.07 -5.50 -1.72
C ILE A 103 -11.19 -4.09 -1.18
N VAL A 104 -10.81 -3.88 0.08
CA VAL A 104 -11.02 -2.63 0.79
C VAL A 104 -9.84 -2.34 1.68
N ALA A 105 -9.39 -1.10 1.66
CA ALA A 105 -8.26 -0.63 2.43
C ALA A 105 -8.47 0.79 2.93
N SER A 106 -7.64 1.20 3.90
CA SER A 106 -7.57 2.57 4.39
C SER A 106 -6.14 3.09 4.34
N MET A 107 -6.01 4.40 4.15
CA MET A 107 -4.77 5.17 4.33
C MET A 107 -5.10 6.37 5.22
N ARG A 108 -4.21 6.68 6.17
CA ARG A 108 -4.36 7.82 7.08
C ARG A 108 -3.04 8.57 7.16
N PHE A 109 -3.09 9.88 7.01
CA PHE A 109 -1.91 10.74 7.03
C PHE A 109 -2.00 11.72 8.21
N ARG A 110 -0.89 11.98 8.90
CA ARG A 110 -0.89 12.99 9.97
C ARG A 110 -0.91 14.39 9.38
N THR A 111 -1.93 15.18 9.75
CA THR A 111 -2.19 16.50 9.15
C THR A 111 -1.01 17.48 9.30
N ASP A 112 -0.25 17.39 10.39
CA ASP A 112 0.95 18.21 10.65
C ASP A 112 2.14 17.90 9.73
N TYR A 113 2.18 16.72 9.10
CA TYR A 113 3.25 16.34 8.16
C TYR A 113 2.93 16.66 6.69
N LEU A 114 1.67 16.95 6.35
CA LEU A 114 1.25 17.17 4.97
C LEU A 114 1.97 18.36 4.31
N ALA A 115 2.04 19.50 5.00
CA ALA A 115 2.71 20.68 4.47
C ALA A 115 4.24 20.52 4.37
N PRO A 116 4.96 20.02 5.41
CA PRO A 116 6.38 19.69 5.29
C PRO A 116 6.71 18.67 4.18
N LEU A 117 5.94 17.60 4.05
CA LEU A 117 6.13 16.60 2.99
C LEU A 117 5.88 17.20 1.60
N ALA A 118 4.90 18.11 1.46
CA ALA A 118 4.63 18.80 0.21
C ALA A 118 5.77 19.76 -0.16
N SER A 119 6.28 20.57 0.79
CA SER A 119 7.39 21.50 0.54
C SER A 119 8.70 20.78 0.19
N ASN A 120 8.89 19.55 0.67
CA ASN A 120 10.05 18.72 0.38
C ASN A 120 9.88 17.85 -0.88
N ASN A 121 8.74 17.95 -1.59
CA ASN A 121 8.33 17.08 -2.71
C ASN A 121 8.15 15.59 -2.36
N GLN A 122 8.13 15.23 -1.08
CA GLN A 122 8.03 13.85 -0.58
C GLN A 122 6.58 13.35 -0.47
N LEU A 123 5.58 14.24 -0.47
CA LEU A 123 4.18 13.86 -0.21
C LEU A 123 3.64 12.82 -1.20
N VAL A 124 4.00 12.91 -2.49
CA VAL A 124 3.58 11.94 -3.51
C VAL A 124 4.31 10.61 -3.36
N ASP A 125 5.57 10.60 -2.92
CA ASP A 125 6.28 9.35 -2.59
C ASP A 125 5.61 8.63 -1.43
N VAL A 126 5.38 9.33 -0.31
CA VAL A 126 4.70 8.78 0.88
C VAL A 126 3.29 8.31 0.51
N MET A 127 2.49 9.10 -0.21
CA MET A 127 1.16 8.66 -0.66
C MET A 127 1.19 7.43 -1.58
N THR A 128 2.23 7.28 -2.41
CA THR A 128 2.40 6.09 -3.27
C THR A 128 2.82 4.87 -2.45
N HIS A 129 3.70 5.06 -1.46
CA HIS A 129 4.14 4.04 -0.50
C HIS A 129 2.97 3.50 0.32
N GLU A 130 2.19 4.38 0.96
CA GLU A 130 0.95 4.00 1.67
C GLU A 130 -0.01 3.21 0.76
N MET A 131 -0.16 3.65 -0.49
CA MET A 131 -1.03 2.97 -1.45
C MET A 131 -0.52 1.57 -1.81
N LEU A 132 0.79 1.32 -1.78
CA LEU A 132 1.35 -0.03 -1.97
C LEU A 132 0.95 -0.99 -0.82
N HIS A 133 0.96 -0.51 0.43
CA HIS A 133 0.48 -1.30 1.58
C HIS A 133 -1.00 -1.68 1.44
N THR A 134 -1.84 -0.80 0.88
CA THR A 134 -3.25 -1.12 0.59
C THR A 134 -3.44 -2.27 -0.40
N LEU A 135 -2.52 -2.44 -1.34
CA LEU A 135 -2.54 -3.53 -2.32
C LEU A 135 -2.07 -4.88 -1.75
N GLY A 136 -1.67 -4.92 -0.47
CA GLY A 136 -1.21 -6.13 0.21
C GLY A 136 0.31 -6.27 0.29
N PHE A 137 1.06 -5.18 0.12
CA PHE A 137 2.46 -5.16 0.54
C PHE A 137 2.53 -5.01 2.07
N ASN A 138 2.36 -6.11 2.80
CA ASN A 138 2.51 -6.17 4.26
C ASN A 138 2.67 -7.62 4.73
N SER A 139 3.34 -7.78 5.87
CA SER A 139 3.59 -9.02 6.61
C SER A 139 2.35 -9.89 6.79
N THR A 140 1.19 -9.30 7.05
CA THR A 140 -0.08 -10.02 7.21
C THR A 140 -0.49 -10.74 5.92
N VAL A 141 -0.51 -10.04 4.78
CA VAL A 141 -0.81 -10.65 3.47
C VAL A 141 0.31 -11.61 3.02
N PHE A 142 1.57 -11.31 3.35
CA PHE A 142 2.68 -12.23 3.07
C PHE A 142 2.57 -13.53 3.88
N GLY A 143 2.07 -13.46 5.11
CA GLY A 143 1.92 -14.60 6.03
C GLY A 143 0.70 -15.50 5.74
N THR A 144 -0.38 -14.95 5.19
CA THR A 144 -1.72 -15.59 5.20
C THR A 144 -2.26 -15.97 3.81
N ARG A 145 -1.44 -15.89 2.76
CA ARG A 145 -1.88 -16.04 1.36
C ARG A 145 -2.52 -17.42 1.06
N PRO A 146 -3.84 -17.52 0.81
CA PRO A 146 -4.54 -18.81 0.65
C PRO A 146 -4.20 -19.55 -0.63
N ASP A 147 -3.64 -18.87 -1.64
CA ASP A 147 -3.24 -19.45 -2.93
C ASP A 147 -1.86 -20.12 -2.89
N SER A 148 -1.12 -19.94 -1.80
CA SER A 148 0.29 -20.31 -1.68
C SER A 148 0.47 -21.37 -0.59
N ILE A 149 0.96 -22.56 -0.99
CA ILE A 149 1.26 -23.67 -0.05
C ILE A 149 2.28 -23.25 1.04
N THR A 150 3.06 -22.21 0.75
CA THR A 150 4.11 -21.66 1.60
C THR A 150 3.93 -20.13 1.70
N PRO A 151 3.98 -19.51 2.90
CA PRO A 151 3.89 -18.05 3.04
C PRO A 151 4.96 -17.31 2.21
N LEU A 152 4.74 -16.05 1.84
CA LEU A 152 5.73 -15.24 1.12
C LEU A 152 6.79 -14.59 2.02
N ILE A 153 6.57 -14.58 3.34
CA ILE A 153 7.53 -14.11 4.35
C ILE A 153 8.20 -15.28 5.07
N THR A 154 9.45 -15.08 5.50
CA THR A 154 10.21 -15.98 6.38
C THR A 154 10.91 -15.16 7.46
N GLY A 155 11.11 -15.73 8.66
CA GLY A 155 11.84 -15.06 9.74
C GLY A 155 11.14 -13.81 10.31
N ALA A 156 9.83 -13.65 10.13
CA ALA A 156 9.06 -12.53 10.64
C ALA A 156 9.28 -12.30 12.15
N GLY A 157 9.35 -11.04 12.57
CA GLY A 157 9.68 -10.65 13.95
C GLY A 157 11.13 -10.92 14.36
N THR A 158 12.04 -11.19 13.41
CA THR A 158 13.47 -11.44 13.70
C THR A 158 14.40 -10.68 12.75
N ASN A 159 15.68 -10.57 13.11
CA ASN A 159 16.72 -9.97 12.24
C ASN A 159 16.87 -10.66 10.87
N ALA A 160 16.43 -11.90 10.74
CA ALA A 160 16.45 -12.69 9.51
C ALA A 160 15.15 -12.57 8.67
N THR A 161 14.28 -11.60 8.97
CA THR A 161 13.05 -11.38 8.22
C THR A 161 13.31 -11.07 6.75
N ALA A 162 12.62 -11.79 5.87
CA ALA A 162 12.82 -11.72 4.44
C ALA A 162 11.60 -12.18 3.62
N PHE A 163 11.46 -11.60 2.43
CA PHE A 163 10.49 -11.96 1.41
C PHE A 163 11.07 -12.98 0.43
N ARG A 164 10.27 -14.00 0.07
CA ARG A 164 10.71 -15.10 -0.82
C ARG A 164 9.92 -15.24 -2.13
N GLY A 165 9.13 -14.24 -2.51
CA GLY A 165 8.41 -14.24 -3.78
C GLY A 165 9.33 -14.17 -5.00
N ALA A 166 9.15 -15.11 -5.95
CA ALA A 166 10.07 -15.31 -7.08
C ALA A 166 10.23 -14.07 -7.98
N ASN A 167 9.14 -13.38 -8.33
CA ASN A 167 9.17 -12.21 -9.21
C ASN A 167 9.92 -11.03 -8.58
N ALA A 168 9.73 -10.78 -7.29
CA ALA A 168 10.48 -9.75 -6.57
C ALA A 168 11.97 -10.09 -6.56
N LYS A 169 12.33 -11.36 -6.30
CA LYS A 169 13.74 -11.81 -6.36
C LYS A 169 14.36 -11.55 -7.73
N ILE A 170 13.68 -11.88 -8.82
CA ILE A 170 14.14 -11.60 -10.19
C ILE A 170 14.38 -10.09 -10.36
N ALA A 171 13.42 -9.25 -9.98
CA ALA A 171 13.57 -7.79 -10.07
C ALA A 171 14.75 -7.26 -9.24
N CYS A 172 14.89 -7.73 -8.00
CA CYS A 172 15.98 -7.36 -7.09
C CYS A 172 17.36 -7.74 -7.66
N LEU A 173 17.50 -8.94 -8.21
CA LEU A 173 18.73 -9.40 -8.88
C LEU A 173 19.10 -8.54 -10.11
N THR A 174 18.13 -7.86 -10.72
CA THR A 174 18.35 -6.92 -11.84
C THR A 174 18.41 -5.45 -11.45
N PHE A 175 18.14 -5.10 -10.18
CA PHE A 175 17.99 -3.71 -9.74
C PHE A 175 19.32 -2.96 -9.65
N SER A 176 20.32 -3.55 -9.00
CA SER A 176 21.69 -3.02 -8.98
C SER A 176 22.71 -4.13 -8.72
N PRO A 177 23.89 -4.10 -9.40
CA PRO A 177 25.01 -4.99 -9.10
C PRO A 177 25.44 -4.95 -7.62
N THR A 178 25.28 -3.81 -6.94
CA THR A 178 25.69 -3.62 -5.54
C THR A 178 24.84 -4.38 -4.52
N VAL A 179 23.57 -4.69 -4.85
CA VAL A 179 22.64 -5.40 -3.95
C VAL A 179 22.32 -6.83 -4.40
N THR A 180 22.81 -7.24 -5.57
CA THR A 180 22.48 -8.54 -6.20
C THR A 180 22.75 -9.74 -5.27
N ALA A 181 23.87 -9.73 -4.55
CA ALA A 181 24.22 -10.78 -3.59
C ALA A 181 23.21 -10.90 -2.43
N THR A 182 22.60 -9.78 -2.04
CA THR A 182 21.65 -9.66 -0.93
C THR A 182 20.23 -10.11 -1.33
N CYS A 183 19.93 -10.20 -2.63
CA CYS A 183 18.64 -10.63 -3.16
C CYS A 183 18.42 -12.15 -3.20
N SER A 184 19.40 -12.96 -2.76
CA SER A 184 19.37 -14.43 -2.88
C SER A 184 19.78 -15.11 -1.58
N PRO A 185 19.07 -16.16 -1.11
CA PRO A 185 17.92 -16.82 -1.74
C PRO A 185 16.59 -16.04 -1.61
N THR A 186 16.57 -15.02 -0.76
CA THR A 186 15.42 -14.18 -0.36
C THR A 186 15.82 -12.71 -0.30
N ILE A 187 14.85 -11.79 -0.26
CA ILE A 187 15.09 -10.35 -0.15
C ILE A 187 14.85 -9.90 1.30
N PRO A 188 15.80 -9.23 1.97
CA PRO A 188 15.60 -8.76 3.33
C PRO A 188 14.44 -7.77 3.45
N LEU A 189 13.57 -8.03 4.41
CA LEU A 189 12.59 -7.06 4.89
C LEU A 189 13.23 -6.25 6.03
N GLU A 190 12.63 -5.10 6.33
CA GLU A 190 13.05 -4.25 7.43
C GLU A 190 12.92 -5.02 8.76
N ASN A 191 13.96 -4.98 9.58
CA ASN A 191 14.09 -5.76 10.80
C ASN A 191 14.22 -4.91 12.06
N THR A 192 14.09 -3.59 11.91
CA THR A 192 14.10 -2.60 12.98
C THR A 192 12.74 -1.89 13.05
N GLY A 193 12.54 -1.07 14.08
CA GLY A 193 11.25 -0.43 14.36
C GLY A 193 10.29 -1.38 15.10
N GLY A 194 8.99 -1.27 14.78
CA GLY A 194 7.91 -2.05 15.41
C GLY A 194 6.83 -2.42 14.40
N GLY A 195 5.61 -2.69 14.88
CA GLY A 195 4.46 -2.97 14.00
C GLY A 195 4.15 -1.79 13.08
N GLY A 196 3.98 -2.05 11.79
CA GLY A 196 3.93 -1.01 10.75
C GLY A 196 5.31 -0.50 10.32
N THR A 197 6.40 -1.21 10.64
CA THR A 197 7.75 -0.91 10.13
C THR A 197 8.55 -2.18 9.87
N ALA A 198 8.76 -2.98 10.90
CA ALA A 198 9.38 -4.30 10.76
C ALA A 198 8.47 -5.23 9.96
N ASP A 199 9.05 -6.14 9.16
CA ASP A 199 8.36 -7.10 8.29
C ASP A 199 7.50 -6.50 7.14
N ASP A 200 7.19 -5.21 7.19
CA ASP A 200 6.27 -4.54 6.26
C ASP A 200 6.99 -3.72 5.16
N HIS A 201 8.30 -3.45 5.29
CA HIS A 201 9.10 -2.69 4.33
C HIS A 201 10.27 -3.49 3.74
N TRP A 202 10.80 -3.01 2.61
CA TRP A 202 12.18 -3.35 2.22
C TRP A 202 13.16 -2.74 3.22
N ARG A 203 14.29 -3.41 3.47
CA ARG A 203 15.25 -2.96 4.47
C ARG A 203 15.99 -1.69 4.04
N GLU A 204 15.82 -0.60 4.76
CA GLU A 204 16.32 0.74 4.40
C GLU A 204 17.86 0.85 4.45
N SER A 205 18.52 -0.07 5.17
CA SER A 205 19.98 -0.18 5.17
C SER A 205 20.57 -0.87 3.93
N ILE A 206 19.72 -1.27 2.97
CA ILE A 206 20.11 -1.97 1.72
C ILE A 206 19.57 -1.26 0.47
N PHE A 207 18.35 -0.70 0.52
CA PHE A 207 17.63 -0.12 -0.61
C PHE A 207 17.27 1.34 -0.37
#